data_AF-A0A9D8FR17-F1
#
_entry.id   AF-A0A9D8FR17-F1
#
_cell.length_a   1.000
_cell.length_b   1.000
_cell.length_c   1.000
_cell.angle_alpha   90.00
_cell.angle_beta   90.00
_cell.angle_gamma   90.00
#
_symmetry.space_group_name_H-M   'P 1'
#
loop_
_entity.id
_entity.type
_entity.pdbx_description
1 polymer ?
#
loop_
_entity_poly.entity_id
_entity_poly.type
_entity_poly.pdbx_seq_one_letter_code
_entity_poly.pdbx_strand_id
1 'polypeptide(L)'
;MNTYHWQNEIKTWVENKRINNVFGNNLIDFFHNAFNNTRIPDKSYFGSTDSSISILVGGIYLAANVYSGNDKGIWLLLDRELSSIQGIEYKPVLSTKTSNIKLTWLHIHNLENLSLINQNPDIWFSFSLASYKVLETPKGYSTRKDLIKNKRLLNSFWKQKAEPIDFTLLNNNLENNVSSSRLLSKEQRLERLKNAKSKPDRIETRTSGFIRNYDVIAEVLERANGICEVCRNPAPFNRDSDNSPYLEVHHKIPLSKSGADTVNNAIALCPNCHRHAHFGEKTFIIDG
;
A
#
# COMPACT_ATOMS: atom_id res chain seq x y z
N MET A 1 -3.04 32.26 -15.14
CA MET A 1 -3.95 31.08 -15.05
C MET A 1 -4.29 30.88 -13.59
N ASN A 2 -5.56 30.94 -13.19
CA ASN A 2 -5.95 30.71 -11.79
C ASN A 2 -5.63 29.28 -11.39
N THR A 3 -4.78 29.10 -10.39
CA THR A 3 -4.51 27.82 -9.75
C THR A 3 -5.81 27.31 -9.14
N TYR A 4 -6.23 26.11 -9.51
CA TYR A 4 -7.42 25.50 -8.91
C TYR A 4 -7.09 25.02 -7.48
N HIS A 5 -7.74 25.63 -6.49
CA HIS A 5 -7.59 25.30 -5.08
C HIS A 5 -8.67 24.30 -4.67
N TRP A 6 -8.41 23.01 -4.85
CA TRP A 6 -9.37 21.93 -4.55
C TRP A 6 -9.84 21.93 -3.07
N GLN A 7 -9.00 22.38 -2.13
CA GLN A 7 -9.39 22.51 -0.73
C GLN A 7 -10.53 23.53 -0.55
N ASN A 8 -10.54 24.60 -1.35
CA ASN A 8 -11.61 25.60 -1.29
C ASN A 8 -12.92 24.99 -1.77
N GLU A 9 -12.91 24.12 -2.78
CA GLU A 9 -14.12 23.42 -3.21
C GLU A 9 -14.71 22.55 -2.09
N ILE A 10 -13.87 21.85 -1.32
CA ILE A 10 -14.31 21.09 -0.14
C ILE A 10 -14.87 22.03 0.93
N LYS A 11 -14.15 23.11 1.27
CA LYS A 11 -14.58 24.07 2.29
C LYS A 11 -15.93 24.69 1.95
N THR A 12 -16.09 25.22 0.74
CA THR A 12 -17.35 25.79 0.27
C THR A 12 -18.48 24.76 0.31
N TRP A 13 -18.21 23.52 -0.09
CA TRP A 13 -19.22 22.46 -0.03
C TRP A 13 -19.63 22.14 1.41
N VAL A 14 -18.68 22.01 2.34
CA VAL A 14 -18.91 21.77 3.78
C VAL A 14 -19.72 22.92 4.42
N GLU A 15 -19.36 24.17 4.11
CA GLU A 15 -20.05 25.38 4.57
C GLU A 15 -21.50 25.43 4.07
N ASN A 16 -21.72 25.18 2.77
CA ASN A 16 -23.06 25.14 2.18
C ASN A 16 -23.96 24.07 2.80
N LYS A 17 -23.36 23.00 3.34
CA LYS A 17 -24.06 21.92 4.03
C LYS A 17 -24.16 22.10 5.54
N ARG A 18 -23.62 23.20 6.08
CA ARG A 18 -23.59 23.51 7.52
C ARG A 18 -23.01 22.36 8.35
N ILE A 19 -21.99 21.70 7.82
CA ILE A 19 -21.29 20.60 8.50
C ILE A 19 -20.18 21.21 9.38
N ASN A 20 -19.87 20.56 10.51
CA ASN A 20 -18.83 21.00 11.45
C ASN A 20 -17.44 21.14 10.78
N ASN A 21 -16.71 22.22 11.10
CA ASN A 21 -15.35 22.50 10.63
C ASN A 21 -14.33 21.39 10.92
N VAL A 22 -14.42 20.69 12.06
CA VAL A 22 -13.52 19.56 12.39
C VAL A 22 -13.66 18.46 11.33
N PHE A 23 -14.89 18.16 10.93
CA PHE A 23 -15.13 17.23 9.84
C PHE A 23 -14.60 17.75 8.50
N GLY A 24 -14.78 19.05 8.23
CA GLY A 24 -14.24 19.69 7.02
C GLY A 24 -12.74 19.48 6.86
N ASN A 25 -11.96 19.62 7.94
CA ASN A 25 -10.51 19.37 7.91
C ASN A 25 -10.20 17.89 7.67
N ASN A 26 -10.85 16.96 8.39
CA ASN A 26 -10.69 15.53 8.16
C ASN A 26 -11.07 15.12 6.73
N LEU A 27 -12.03 15.80 6.11
CA LEU A 27 -12.44 15.56 4.73
C LEU A 27 -11.40 16.06 3.72
N ILE A 28 -10.71 17.16 4.02
CA ILE A 28 -9.57 17.63 3.23
C ILE A 28 -8.45 16.58 3.28
N ASP A 29 -8.11 16.08 4.47
CA ASP A 29 -7.09 15.04 4.64
C ASP A 29 -7.48 13.73 3.91
N PHE A 30 -8.75 13.36 3.97
CA PHE A 30 -9.29 12.21 3.26
C PHE A 30 -9.09 12.32 1.75
N PHE A 31 -9.44 13.46 1.14
CA PHE A 31 -9.22 13.66 -0.30
C PHE A 31 -7.75 13.85 -0.65
N HIS A 32 -6.95 14.45 0.23
CA HIS A 32 -5.50 14.51 0.06
C HIS A 32 -4.92 13.09 -0.06
N ASN A 33 -5.26 12.21 0.88
CA ASN A 33 -4.82 10.82 0.88
C ASN A 33 -5.35 10.07 -0.36
N ALA A 34 -6.60 10.29 -0.75
CA ALA A 34 -7.16 9.69 -1.94
C ALA A 34 -6.44 10.15 -3.21
N PHE A 35 -6.05 11.42 -3.31
CA PHE A 35 -5.26 11.92 -4.44
C PHE A 35 -3.86 11.31 -4.48
N ASN A 36 -3.17 11.27 -3.34
CA ASN A 36 -1.84 10.67 -3.20
C ASN A 36 -1.82 9.17 -3.56
N ASN A 37 -2.91 8.46 -3.31
CA ASN A 37 -2.95 7.02 -3.53
C ASN A 37 -3.65 6.62 -4.84
N THR A 38 -4.23 7.57 -5.59
CA THR A 38 -4.86 7.30 -6.89
C THR A 38 -3.79 7.06 -7.95
N ARG A 39 -3.67 5.83 -8.47
CA ARG A 39 -2.62 5.44 -9.43
C ARG A 39 -2.87 5.88 -10.87
N ILE A 40 -4.05 6.39 -11.16
CA ILE A 40 -4.48 6.78 -12.52
C ILE A 40 -5.09 8.19 -12.54
N PRO A 41 -4.35 9.21 -12.06
CA PRO A 41 -4.88 10.58 -11.94
C PRO A 41 -5.25 11.20 -13.30
N ASP A 42 -4.69 10.70 -14.39
CA ASP A 42 -4.98 11.08 -15.77
C ASP A 42 -6.32 10.54 -16.31
N LYS A 43 -6.97 9.65 -15.56
CA LYS A 43 -8.29 9.09 -15.87
C LYS A 43 -9.32 9.31 -14.75
N SER A 44 -8.90 9.95 -13.66
CA SER A 44 -9.72 10.18 -12.47
C SER A 44 -10.25 11.59 -12.44
N TYR A 45 -11.51 11.77 -12.05
CA TYR A 45 -12.19 13.06 -12.02
C TYR A 45 -12.63 13.37 -10.59
N PHE A 46 -12.27 14.56 -10.10
CA PHE A 46 -12.65 15.07 -8.78
C PHE A 46 -13.59 16.27 -8.91
N GLY A 47 -14.55 16.35 -8.00
CA GLY A 47 -15.34 17.56 -7.78
C GLY A 47 -16.61 17.29 -7.00
N SER A 48 -17.40 18.33 -6.83
CA SER A 48 -18.61 18.34 -6.01
C SER A 48 -19.89 18.49 -6.83
N THR A 49 -20.98 18.01 -6.25
CA THR A 49 -22.37 18.24 -6.63
C THR A 49 -23.13 18.70 -5.39
N ASP A 50 -24.40 19.05 -5.53
CA ASP A 50 -25.23 19.41 -4.38
C ASP A 50 -25.38 18.26 -3.36
N SER A 51 -25.16 17.01 -3.75
CA SER A 51 -25.37 15.85 -2.87
C SER A 51 -24.08 15.17 -2.43
N SER A 52 -22.96 15.42 -3.10
CA SER A 52 -21.71 14.71 -2.83
C SER A 52 -20.46 15.45 -3.27
N ILE A 53 -19.33 15.07 -2.71
CA ILE A 53 -18.00 15.38 -3.23
C ILE A 53 -17.26 14.07 -3.45
N SER A 54 -16.58 13.90 -4.59
CA SER A 54 -16.05 12.59 -4.96
C SER A 54 -14.98 12.60 -6.03
N ILE A 55 -14.19 11.52 -6.03
CA ILE A 55 -13.30 11.08 -7.10
C ILE A 55 -13.97 9.90 -7.81
N LEU A 56 -13.89 9.83 -9.14
CA LEU A 56 -14.36 8.67 -9.91
C LEU A 56 -13.52 8.42 -11.16
N VAL A 57 -13.56 7.17 -11.64
CA VAL A 57 -12.96 6.73 -12.90
C VAL A 57 -14.03 5.98 -13.69
N GLY A 58 -14.23 6.42 -14.93
CA GLY A 58 -15.28 5.85 -15.78
C GLY A 58 -16.67 6.03 -15.15
N GLY A 59 -17.30 4.90 -14.79
CA GLY A 59 -18.57 4.83 -14.08
C GLY A 59 -18.48 4.34 -12.64
N ILE A 60 -17.28 4.30 -12.03
CA ILE A 60 -17.04 3.81 -10.67
C ILE A 60 -16.42 4.91 -9.82
N TYR A 61 -16.99 5.19 -8.65
CA TYR A 61 -16.39 6.09 -7.68
C TYR A 61 -15.11 5.47 -7.08
N LEU A 62 -14.14 6.29 -6.71
CA LEU A 62 -12.97 5.83 -5.95
C LEU A 62 -13.11 6.21 -4.48
N ALA A 63 -13.47 7.46 -4.23
CA ALA A 63 -13.67 8.02 -2.91
C ALA A 63 -14.83 9.03 -2.98
N ALA A 64 -15.72 9.03 -2.00
CA ALA A 64 -16.84 9.96 -1.97
C ALA A 64 -17.27 10.31 -0.54
N ASN A 65 -17.77 11.52 -0.35
CA ASN A 65 -18.64 11.86 0.76
C ASN A 65 -20.02 12.18 0.21
N VAL A 66 -21.05 11.49 0.67
CA VAL A 66 -22.45 11.68 0.30
C VAL A 66 -23.19 12.31 1.47
N TYR A 67 -23.81 13.47 1.24
CA TYR A 67 -24.38 14.30 2.31
C TYR A 67 -25.72 13.78 2.86
N SER A 68 -26.56 13.19 2.02
CA SER A 68 -27.95 12.89 2.34
C SER A 68 -28.45 11.64 1.62
N GLY A 69 -29.57 11.08 2.10
CA GLY A 69 -30.19 9.87 1.55
C GLY A 69 -29.61 8.59 2.16
N ASN A 70 -30.00 7.45 1.58
CA ASN A 70 -29.62 6.12 2.09
C ASN A 70 -28.12 5.86 1.99
N ASP A 71 -27.45 6.50 1.04
CA ASP A 71 -26.01 6.37 0.83
C ASP A 71 -25.19 7.40 1.62
N LYS A 72 -25.79 8.12 2.57
CA LYS A 72 -25.08 9.13 3.37
C LYS A 72 -23.84 8.55 4.06
N GLY A 73 -22.73 9.28 3.97
CA GLY A 73 -21.46 8.93 4.62
C GLY A 73 -20.26 8.95 3.67
N ILE A 74 -19.14 8.43 4.16
CA ILE A 74 -17.89 8.32 3.39
C ILE A 74 -17.82 6.94 2.76
N TRP A 75 -17.53 6.91 1.47
CA TRP A 75 -17.32 5.71 0.67
C TRP A 75 -15.91 5.70 0.12
N LEU A 76 -15.26 4.53 0.20
CA LEU A 76 -13.90 4.33 -0.32
C LEU A 76 -13.78 2.98 -1.00
N LEU A 77 -13.23 2.96 -2.21
CA LEU A 77 -13.02 1.75 -3.00
C LEU A 77 -11.77 1.01 -2.53
N LEU A 78 -11.91 -0.27 -2.22
CA LEU A 78 -10.85 -1.14 -1.73
C LEU A 78 -10.70 -2.38 -2.63
N ASP A 79 -9.49 -2.94 -2.64
CA ASP A 79 -9.20 -4.16 -3.42
C ASP A 79 -9.58 -5.44 -2.67
N ARG A 80 -9.85 -5.30 -1.37
CA ARG A 80 -10.27 -6.36 -0.44
C ARG A 80 -10.98 -5.76 0.77
N GLU A 81 -11.72 -6.60 1.47
CA GLU A 81 -12.16 -6.33 2.84
C GLU A 81 -10.95 -6.40 3.79
N LEU A 82 -10.88 -5.48 4.74
CA LEU A 82 -9.87 -5.46 5.79
C LEU A 82 -10.51 -5.96 7.09
N SER A 83 -9.69 -6.31 8.08
CA SER A 83 -10.20 -6.73 9.39
C SER A 83 -11.24 -5.75 9.94
N SER A 84 -12.20 -6.27 10.71
CA SER A 84 -13.38 -5.55 11.18
C SER A 84 -13.03 -4.39 12.11
N ILE A 85 -12.72 -3.24 11.53
CA ILE A 85 -12.59 -1.96 12.23
C ILE A 85 -14.00 -1.53 12.65
N GLN A 86 -14.19 -1.26 13.94
CA GLN A 86 -15.49 -0.87 14.48
C GLN A 86 -16.05 0.38 13.77
N GLY A 87 -17.33 0.32 13.40
CA GLY A 87 -18.01 1.43 12.73
C GLY A 87 -17.74 1.55 11.22
N ILE A 88 -17.10 0.54 10.63
CA ILE A 88 -16.92 0.40 9.18
C ILE A 88 -17.81 -0.72 8.65
N GLU A 89 -18.53 -0.45 7.57
CA GLU A 89 -19.28 -1.44 6.81
C GLU A 89 -18.55 -1.75 5.49
N TYR A 90 -18.46 -3.04 5.15
CA TYR A 90 -17.92 -3.48 3.87
C TYR A 90 -19.04 -4.00 2.96
N LYS A 91 -19.08 -3.51 1.72
CA LYS A 91 -20.08 -3.91 0.71
C LYS A 91 -19.39 -4.35 -0.59
N PRO A 92 -19.79 -5.46 -1.24
CA PRO A 92 -19.21 -5.83 -2.52
C PRO A 92 -19.59 -4.80 -3.61
N VAL A 93 -18.63 -4.46 -4.49
CA VAL A 93 -18.91 -3.59 -5.63
C VAL A 93 -19.67 -4.41 -6.68
N LEU A 94 -20.98 -4.18 -6.79
CA LEU A 94 -21.87 -5.01 -7.61
C LEU A 94 -21.44 -5.09 -9.08
N SER A 95 -20.93 -3.99 -9.66
CA SER A 95 -20.47 -3.94 -11.04
C SER A 95 -19.20 -4.73 -11.33
N THR A 96 -18.53 -5.25 -10.30
CA THR A 96 -17.34 -6.10 -10.45
C THR A 96 -17.63 -7.56 -10.07
N LYS A 97 -18.89 -7.91 -9.72
CA LYS A 97 -19.26 -9.27 -9.27
C LYS A 97 -18.94 -10.37 -10.29
N THR A 98 -19.12 -10.06 -11.57
CA THR A 98 -18.87 -10.96 -12.70
C THR A 98 -17.46 -10.83 -13.27
N SER A 99 -16.67 -9.88 -12.77
CA SER A 99 -15.27 -9.74 -13.16
C SER A 99 -14.40 -10.66 -12.31
N ASN A 100 -13.25 -11.07 -12.88
CA ASN A 100 -12.18 -11.71 -12.13
C ASN A 100 -11.59 -10.79 -11.05
N ILE A 101 -11.82 -9.47 -11.18
CA ILE A 101 -11.50 -8.49 -10.14
C ILE A 101 -12.73 -8.25 -9.29
N LYS A 102 -12.66 -8.63 -8.02
CA LYS A 102 -13.67 -8.28 -7.02
C LYS A 102 -13.15 -7.12 -6.18
N LEU A 103 -13.90 -6.02 -6.17
CA LEU A 103 -13.61 -4.85 -5.35
C LEU A 103 -14.64 -4.75 -4.22
N THR A 104 -14.29 -4.01 -3.18
CA THR A 104 -15.10 -3.82 -1.99
C THR A 104 -15.25 -2.34 -1.71
N TRP A 105 -16.44 -1.92 -1.30
CA TRP A 105 -16.69 -0.61 -0.73
C TRP A 105 -16.46 -0.66 0.77
N LEU A 106 -15.66 0.26 1.27
CA LEU A 106 -15.68 0.68 2.65
C LEU A 106 -16.69 1.81 2.79
N HIS A 107 -17.58 1.73 3.77
CA HIS A 107 -18.58 2.74 4.07
C HIS A 107 -18.58 3.08 5.56
N ILE A 108 -18.50 4.37 5.90
CA ILE A 108 -18.69 4.85 7.27
C ILE A 108 -19.84 5.86 7.34
N HIS A 109 -20.73 5.63 8.31
CA HIS A 109 -21.84 6.53 8.61
C HIS A 109 -21.46 7.58 9.67
N ASN A 110 -20.68 7.18 10.69
CA ASN A 110 -20.18 8.11 11.71
C ASN A 110 -18.91 8.80 11.21
N LEU A 111 -18.99 10.12 11.09
CA LEU A 111 -17.93 10.97 10.57
C LEU A 111 -16.78 11.19 11.57
N GLU A 112 -16.98 10.90 12.85
CA GLU A 112 -15.93 10.93 13.87
C GLU A 112 -14.82 9.90 13.57
N ASN A 113 -15.17 8.80 12.88
CA ASN A 113 -14.21 7.76 12.49
C ASN A 113 -13.33 8.15 11.29
N LEU A 114 -13.59 9.29 10.62
CA LEU A 114 -12.84 9.67 9.43
C LEU A 114 -11.34 9.86 9.71
N SER A 115 -10.98 10.35 10.90
CA SER A 115 -9.57 10.45 11.31
C SER A 115 -8.88 9.09 11.37
N LEU A 116 -9.60 8.03 11.80
CA LEU A 116 -9.06 6.67 11.85
C LEU A 116 -8.78 6.14 10.44
N ILE A 117 -9.65 6.43 9.48
CA ILE A 117 -9.45 6.09 8.06
C ILE A 117 -8.20 6.81 7.53
N ASN A 118 -8.09 8.11 7.80
CA ASN A 118 -6.99 8.92 7.30
C ASN A 118 -5.62 8.45 7.80
N GLN A 119 -5.58 7.87 9.01
CA GLN A 119 -4.33 7.41 9.65
C GLN A 119 -4.03 5.92 9.39
N ASN A 120 -4.92 5.18 8.74
CA ASN A 120 -4.75 3.73 8.56
C ASN A 120 -4.04 3.41 7.22
N PRO A 121 -2.78 2.93 7.25
CA PRO A 121 -2.02 2.69 6.03
C PRO A 121 -2.53 1.48 5.21
N ASP A 122 -3.13 0.47 5.85
CA ASP A 122 -3.69 -0.70 5.15
C ASP A 122 -4.87 -0.31 4.26
N ILE A 123 -5.71 0.62 4.74
CA ILE A 123 -6.82 1.18 3.96
C ILE A 123 -6.30 1.86 2.70
N TRP A 124 -5.33 2.77 2.83
CA TRP A 124 -4.80 3.52 1.69
C TRP A 124 -3.99 2.65 0.73
N PHE A 125 -3.29 1.63 1.24
CA PHE A 125 -2.67 0.60 0.41
C PHE A 125 -3.70 -0.18 -0.41
N SER A 126 -4.78 -0.66 0.22
CA SER A 126 -5.88 -1.35 -0.45
C SER A 126 -6.58 -0.46 -1.48
N PHE A 127 -6.85 0.81 -1.13
CA PHE A 127 -7.38 1.81 -2.05
C PHE A 127 -6.44 2.05 -3.25
N SER A 128 -5.13 2.13 -3.01
CA SER A 128 -4.16 2.38 -4.07
C SER A 128 -4.18 1.26 -5.11
N LEU A 129 -4.24 -0.01 -4.67
CA LEU A 129 -4.40 -1.16 -5.57
C LEU A 129 -5.76 -1.13 -6.29
N ALA A 130 -6.84 -0.81 -5.58
CA ALA A 130 -8.18 -0.73 -6.15
C ALA A 130 -8.29 0.32 -7.25
N SER A 131 -7.67 1.50 -7.04
CA SER A 131 -7.68 2.62 -7.97
C SER A 131 -7.05 2.25 -9.32
N TYR A 132 -6.10 1.31 -9.35
CA TYR A 132 -5.52 0.79 -10.58
C TYR A 132 -6.40 -0.33 -11.17
N LYS A 133 -6.77 -1.32 -10.35
CA LYS A 133 -7.58 -2.49 -10.74
C LYS A 133 -8.94 -2.11 -11.33
N VAL A 134 -9.49 -0.95 -10.96
CA VAL A 134 -10.78 -0.47 -11.47
C VAL A 134 -10.84 -0.43 -13.00
N LEU A 135 -9.72 -0.16 -13.69
CA LEU A 135 -9.67 -0.09 -15.15
C LEU A 135 -9.89 -1.43 -15.84
N GLU A 136 -9.65 -2.53 -15.15
CA GLU A 136 -9.89 -3.88 -15.66
C GLU A 136 -11.36 -4.31 -15.48
N THR A 137 -12.20 -3.42 -14.93
CA THR A 137 -13.64 -3.64 -14.78
C THR A 137 -14.41 -2.99 -15.94
N PRO A 138 -15.54 -3.58 -16.39
CA PRO A 138 -16.30 -3.04 -17.53
C PRO A 138 -16.73 -1.58 -17.36
N LYS A 139 -17.08 -1.18 -16.13
CA LYS A 139 -17.50 0.20 -15.82
C LYS A 139 -16.35 1.16 -15.51
N GLY A 140 -15.16 0.67 -15.15
CA GLY A 140 -14.00 1.54 -14.94
C GLY A 140 -13.36 2.02 -16.24
N TYR A 141 -13.42 1.22 -17.30
CA TYR A 141 -12.86 1.59 -18.61
C TYR A 141 -13.71 2.64 -19.37
N SER A 142 -15.04 2.63 -19.19
CA SER A 142 -15.96 3.48 -19.95
C SER A 142 -16.20 4.85 -19.30
N THR A 143 -15.95 5.94 -20.03
CA THR A 143 -16.20 7.30 -19.52
C THR A 143 -17.70 7.62 -19.49
N ARG A 144 -18.21 8.09 -18.35
CA ARG A 144 -19.60 8.52 -18.15
C ARG A 144 -19.70 10.04 -18.09
N LYS A 145 -20.01 10.67 -19.23
CA LYS A 145 -20.09 12.15 -19.38
C LYS A 145 -21.01 12.82 -18.36
N ASP A 146 -22.10 12.14 -18.01
CA ASP A 146 -23.07 12.59 -17.02
C ASP A 146 -22.47 12.68 -15.61
N LEU A 147 -21.62 11.73 -15.21
CA LEU A 147 -21.00 11.68 -13.88
C LEU A 147 -19.84 12.67 -13.71
N ILE A 148 -19.15 13.00 -14.80
CA ILE A 148 -18.03 13.96 -14.79
C ILE A 148 -18.47 15.40 -15.02
N LYS A 149 -19.78 15.66 -15.21
CA LYS A 149 -20.32 17.01 -15.32
C LYS A 149 -19.96 17.78 -14.04
N ASN A 150 -19.27 18.91 -14.19
CA ASN A 150 -18.72 19.75 -13.11
C ASN A 150 -17.51 19.18 -12.35
N LYS A 151 -16.93 18.07 -12.79
CA LYS A 151 -15.69 17.53 -12.21
C LYS A 151 -14.49 17.91 -13.07
N ARG A 152 -13.33 17.99 -12.43
CA ARG A 152 -12.04 18.28 -13.07
C ARG A 152 -11.19 17.02 -13.11
N LEU A 153 -10.44 16.86 -14.19
CA LEU A 153 -9.46 15.78 -14.30
C LEU A 153 -8.39 15.96 -13.21
N LEU A 154 -8.12 14.91 -12.43
CA LEU A 154 -7.26 14.98 -11.25
C LEU A 154 -5.85 15.43 -11.62
N ASN A 155 -5.27 14.89 -12.70
CA ASN A 155 -3.93 15.29 -13.17
C ASN A 155 -3.80 16.78 -13.57
N SER A 156 -4.92 17.48 -13.78
CA SER A 156 -4.89 18.88 -14.23
C SER A 156 -4.47 19.84 -13.12
N PHE A 157 -4.64 19.43 -11.86
CA PHE A 157 -4.28 20.22 -10.68
C PHE A 157 -3.49 19.43 -9.62
N TRP A 158 -3.52 18.09 -9.67
CA TRP A 158 -2.73 17.21 -8.84
C TRP A 158 -1.65 16.52 -9.68
N LYS A 159 -0.50 17.19 -9.85
CA LYS A 159 0.60 16.71 -10.71
C LYS A 159 1.54 15.72 -10.03
N GLN A 160 1.31 15.42 -8.76
CA GLN A 160 2.13 14.47 -8.01
C GLN A 160 1.88 13.06 -8.55
N LYS A 161 2.96 12.27 -8.69
CA LYS A 161 2.81 10.83 -8.90
C LYS A 161 2.19 10.22 -7.66
N ALA A 162 1.47 9.12 -7.83
CA ALA A 162 0.97 8.36 -6.69
C ALA A 162 2.13 8.00 -5.77
N GLU A 163 1.90 8.10 -4.46
CA GLU A 163 2.87 7.73 -3.44
C GLU A 163 3.36 6.29 -3.70
N PRO A 164 4.68 6.04 -3.61
CA PRO A 164 5.19 4.68 -3.72
C PRO A 164 4.59 3.81 -2.62
N ILE A 165 4.28 2.57 -2.96
CA ILE A 165 3.75 1.61 -2.01
C ILE A 165 4.83 1.28 -0.97
N ASP A 166 4.47 1.23 0.30
CA ASP A 166 5.37 0.69 1.32
C ASP A 166 5.71 -0.79 1.01
N PHE A 167 7.00 -1.08 0.91
CA PHE A 167 7.49 -2.40 0.52
C PHE A 167 7.09 -3.51 1.52
N THR A 168 7.02 -3.18 2.81
CA THR A 168 6.62 -4.14 3.85
C THR A 168 5.16 -4.51 3.72
N LEU A 169 4.28 -3.51 3.55
CA LEU A 169 2.85 -3.72 3.30
C LEU A 169 2.60 -4.56 2.04
N LEU A 170 3.37 -4.30 0.97
CA LEU A 170 3.29 -5.08 -0.27
C LEU A 170 3.63 -6.56 -0.05
N ASN A 171 4.76 -6.85 0.63
CA ASN A 171 5.17 -8.22 0.88
C ASN A 171 4.19 -8.95 1.81
N ASN A 172 3.74 -8.30 2.87
CA ASN A 172 2.73 -8.86 3.77
C ASN A 172 1.44 -9.20 3.01
N ASN A 173 1.01 -8.33 2.09
CA ASN A 173 -0.14 -8.60 1.24
C ASN A 173 0.08 -9.82 0.33
N LEU A 174 1.27 -9.93 -0.28
CA LEU A 174 1.62 -11.08 -1.11
C LEU A 174 1.61 -12.38 -0.30
N GLU A 175 2.23 -12.41 0.87
CA GLU A 175 2.27 -13.58 1.75
C GLU A 175 0.88 -14.02 2.19
N ASN A 176 0.02 -13.07 2.56
CA ASN A 176 -1.38 -13.34 2.88
C ASN A 176 -2.13 -13.95 1.67
N ASN A 177 -1.97 -13.37 0.48
CA ASN A 177 -2.60 -13.88 -0.75
C ASN A 177 -2.08 -15.28 -1.13
N VAL A 178 -0.79 -15.55 -0.94
CA VAL A 178 -0.21 -16.88 -1.14
C VAL A 178 -0.81 -17.87 -0.15
N SER A 179 -0.94 -17.48 1.12
CA SER A 179 -1.54 -18.32 2.16
C SER A 179 -3.00 -18.66 1.84
N SER A 180 -3.81 -17.67 1.45
CA SER A 180 -5.19 -17.91 0.98
C SER A 180 -5.23 -18.80 -0.28
N SER A 181 -4.29 -18.63 -1.21
CA SER A 181 -4.20 -19.46 -2.43
C SER A 181 -3.85 -20.92 -2.13
N ARG A 182 -3.07 -21.17 -1.06
CA ARG A 182 -2.72 -22.52 -0.60
C ARG A 182 -3.91 -23.28 -0.02
N LEU A 183 -4.96 -22.58 0.45
CA LEU A 183 -6.22 -23.20 0.90
C LEU A 183 -7.06 -23.76 -0.26
N LEU A 184 -6.77 -23.36 -1.50
CA LEU A 184 -7.45 -23.87 -2.68
C LEU A 184 -6.84 -25.21 -3.16
N SER A 185 -7.60 -25.97 -3.94
CA SER A 185 -7.06 -27.14 -4.65
C SER A 185 -6.07 -26.72 -5.75
N LYS A 186 -5.24 -27.67 -6.22
CA LYS A 186 -4.34 -27.43 -7.35
C LYS A 186 -5.13 -27.07 -8.61
N GLU A 187 -6.23 -27.76 -8.86
CA GLU A 187 -7.13 -27.56 -10.01
C GLU A 187 -7.72 -26.15 -9.99
N GLN A 188 -8.20 -25.68 -8.83
CA GLN A 188 -8.72 -24.32 -8.67
C GLN A 188 -7.64 -23.26 -8.95
N ARG A 189 -6.41 -23.48 -8.49
CA ARG A 189 -5.29 -22.57 -8.81
C ARG A 189 -4.95 -22.57 -10.30
N LEU A 190 -4.88 -23.74 -10.93
CA LEU A 190 -4.62 -23.86 -12.37
C LEU A 190 -5.70 -23.18 -13.21
N GLU A 191 -6.96 -23.29 -12.81
CA GLU A 191 -8.06 -22.59 -13.48
C GLU A 191 -7.91 -21.07 -13.40
N ARG A 192 -7.57 -20.53 -12.22
CA ARG A 192 -7.29 -19.09 -12.05
C ARG A 192 -6.12 -18.62 -12.93
N LEU A 193 -5.12 -19.47 -13.14
CA LEU A 193 -3.94 -19.15 -13.95
C LEU A 193 -4.24 -19.08 -15.46
N LYS A 194 -5.26 -19.78 -15.97
CA LYS A 194 -5.63 -19.74 -17.40
C LYS A 194 -5.96 -18.32 -17.89
N ASN A 195 -6.56 -17.50 -17.03
CA ASN A 195 -6.99 -16.13 -17.34
C ASN A 195 -6.07 -15.07 -16.69
N ALA A 196 -4.95 -15.47 -16.09
CA ALA A 196 -4.05 -14.55 -15.42
C ALA A 196 -3.14 -13.82 -16.42
N LYS A 197 -2.82 -12.56 -16.15
CA LYS A 197 -1.78 -11.84 -16.88
C LYS A 197 -0.44 -12.56 -16.70
N SER A 198 0.22 -12.90 -17.81
CA SER A 198 1.54 -13.54 -17.79
C SER A 198 2.66 -12.59 -17.37
N LYS A 199 2.49 -11.29 -17.64
CA LYS A 199 3.42 -10.23 -17.23
C LYS A 199 2.81 -9.46 -16.05
N PRO A 200 3.47 -9.44 -14.88
CA PRO A 200 2.99 -8.65 -13.75
C PRO A 200 3.17 -7.15 -14.02
N ASP A 201 2.29 -6.35 -13.43
CA ASP A 201 2.40 -4.90 -13.44
C ASP A 201 3.59 -4.46 -12.55
N ARG A 202 4.39 -3.49 -13.02
CA ARG A 202 5.48 -2.91 -12.23
C ARG A 202 4.92 -1.77 -11.37
N ILE A 203 5.32 -1.74 -10.09
CA ILE A 203 4.98 -0.67 -9.16
C ILE A 203 6.25 -0.08 -8.54
N GLU A 204 6.21 1.20 -8.24
CA GLU A 204 7.22 1.88 -7.42
C GLU A 204 6.93 1.62 -5.95
N THR A 205 7.98 1.29 -5.18
CA THR A 205 7.88 1.02 -3.75
C THR A 205 8.82 1.91 -2.95
N ARG A 206 8.47 2.17 -1.69
CA ARG A 206 9.31 2.86 -0.72
C ARG A 206 9.84 1.85 0.28
N THR A 207 11.13 1.96 0.59
CA THR A 207 11.77 1.25 1.69
C THR A 207 12.60 2.25 2.50
N SER A 208 12.96 1.89 3.74
CA SER A 208 13.85 2.66 4.59
C SER A 208 15.05 1.78 5.00
N GLY A 209 16.18 2.42 5.28
CA GLY A 209 17.41 1.74 5.66
C GLY A 209 18.35 2.68 6.42
N PHE A 210 19.42 2.11 6.95
CA PHE A 210 20.47 2.86 7.66
C PHE A 210 21.69 3.03 6.75
N ILE A 211 22.31 4.21 6.82
CA ILE A 211 23.66 4.39 6.29
C ILE A 211 24.61 3.69 7.27
N ARG A 212 25.21 2.58 6.84
CA ARG A 212 26.10 1.75 7.66
C ARG A 212 27.55 2.21 7.51
N ASN A 213 28.33 2.06 8.57
CA ASN A 213 29.77 2.24 8.58
C ASN A 213 30.42 1.11 7.78
N TYR A 214 31.10 1.47 6.68
CA TYR A 214 31.73 0.52 5.78
C TYR A 214 32.93 -0.19 6.42
N ASP A 215 33.65 0.46 7.35
CA ASP A 215 34.79 -0.14 8.05
C ASP A 215 34.33 -1.26 9.00
N VAL A 216 33.17 -1.08 9.66
CA VAL A 216 32.56 -2.14 10.49
C VAL A 216 32.22 -3.37 9.64
N ILE A 217 31.73 -3.16 8.42
CA ILE A 217 31.39 -4.25 7.50
C ILE A 217 32.68 -4.98 7.07
N ALA A 218 33.70 -4.24 6.64
CA ALA A 218 34.97 -4.81 6.19
C ALA A 218 35.65 -5.63 7.30
N GLU A 219 35.82 -5.04 8.49
CA GLU A 219 36.47 -5.68 9.64
C GLU A 219 35.76 -6.98 10.04
N VAL A 220 34.42 -7.00 10.06
CA VAL A 220 33.65 -8.20 10.44
C VAL A 220 33.78 -9.31 9.40
N LEU A 221 33.83 -8.97 8.11
CA LEU A 221 34.03 -9.94 7.04
C LEU A 221 35.45 -10.52 7.05
N GLU A 222 36.46 -9.68 7.29
CA GLU A 222 37.85 -10.12 7.43
C GLU A 222 38.03 -11.02 8.65
N ARG A 223 37.49 -10.63 9.82
CA ARG A 223 37.48 -11.44 11.05
C ARG A 223 36.88 -12.82 10.81
N ALA A 224 35.80 -12.90 10.03
CA ALA A 224 35.10 -14.14 9.74
C ALA A 224 35.89 -15.06 8.79
N ASN A 225 36.84 -14.53 8.02
CA ASN A 225 37.70 -15.26 7.09
C ASN A 225 36.94 -16.28 6.22
N GLY A 226 35.80 -15.87 5.67
CA GLY A 226 34.96 -16.70 4.82
C GLY A 226 34.21 -17.84 5.53
N ILE A 227 34.17 -17.85 6.87
CA ILE A 227 33.42 -18.83 7.66
C ILE A 227 32.26 -18.13 8.37
N CYS A 228 31.05 -18.70 8.28
CA CYS A 228 29.90 -18.20 9.02
C CYS A 228 30.15 -18.28 10.54
N GLU A 229 30.00 -17.16 11.25
CA GLU A 229 30.31 -17.10 12.69
C GLU A 229 29.28 -17.83 13.57
N VAL A 230 28.15 -18.26 13.00
CA VAL A 230 27.13 -19.06 13.70
C VAL A 230 27.23 -20.55 13.36
N CYS A 231 26.99 -20.93 12.10
CA CYS A 231 26.96 -22.36 11.75
C CYS A 231 28.34 -22.97 11.47
N ARG A 232 29.41 -22.16 11.48
CA ARG A 232 30.81 -22.57 11.26
C ARG A 232 31.08 -23.22 9.90
N ASN A 233 30.13 -23.17 8.98
CA ASN A 233 30.32 -23.60 7.61
C ASN A 233 31.03 -22.49 6.79
N PRO A 234 31.81 -22.86 5.76
CA PRO A 234 32.36 -21.90 4.83
C PRO A 234 31.24 -21.14 4.09
N ALA A 235 31.58 -19.98 3.54
CA ALA A 235 30.70 -19.22 2.66
C ALA A 235 30.17 -20.13 1.53
N PRO A 236 28.88 -19.98 1.14
CA PRO A 236 28.27 -20.87 0.16
C PRO A 236 28.84 -20.72 -1.25
N PHE A 237 29.41 -19.56 -1.57
CA PHE A 237 30.04 -19.24 -2.85
C PHE A 237 30.96 -18.03 -2.70
N ASN A 238 31.77 -17.77 -3.72
CA ASN A 238 32.57 -16.54 -3.84
C ASN A 238 31.87 -15.54 -4.76
N ARG A 239 32.01 -14.24 -4.49
CA ARG A 239 31.49 -13.17 -5.34
C ARG A 239 32.15 -13.20 -6.71
N ASP A 240 31.37 -13.12 -7.79
CA ASP A 240 31.93 -13.01 -9.15
C ASP A 240 32.69 -11.68 -9.36
N SER A 241 32.37 -10.65 -8.58
CA SER A 241 32.98 -9.31 -8.72
C SER A 241 34.45 -9.26 -8.33
N ASP A 242 34.87 -10.04 -7.32
CA ASP A 242 36.20 -9.95 -6.71
C ASP A 242 36.73 -11.29 -6.15
N ASN A 243 36.00 -12.39 -6.34
CA ASN A 243 36.29 -13.73 -5.85
C ASN A 243 36.37 -13.85 -4.30
N SER A 244 35.85 -12.88 -3.55
CA SER A 244 35.80 -12.95 -2.08
C SER A 244 34.66 -13.87 -1.57
N PRO A 245 34.80 -14.53 -0.40
CA PRO A 245 33.73 -15.35 0.18
C PRO A 245 32.45 -14.55 0.48
N TYR A 246 31.28 -15.05 0.06
CA TYR A 246 30.01 -14.37 0.30
C TYR A 246 29.44 -14.64 1.71
N LEU A 247 29.55 -13.66 2.60
CA LEU A 247 28.83 -13.57 3.88
C LEU A 247 28.08 -12.23 3.98
N GLU A 248 27.08 -12.16 4.86
CA GLU A 248 26.24 -11.00 5.11
C GLU A 248 26.44 -10.52 6.56
N VAL A 249 26.78 -9.24 6.76
CA VAL A 249 26.98 -8.68 8.11
C VAL A 249 25.64 -8.30 8.73
N HIS A 250 25.33 -8.95 9.83
CA HIS A 250 24.14 -8.75 10.65
C HIS A 250 24.49 -8.05 11.97
N HIS A 251 23.61 -7.19 12.49
CA HIS A 251 23.77 -6.61 13.81
C HIS A 251 23.02 -7.44 14.85
N LYS A 252 23.71 -7.92 15.90
CA LYS A 252 23.16 -8.74 17.00
C LYS A 252 21.97 -8.02 17.67
N ILE A 253 22.16 -6.74 18.00
CA ILE A 253 21.08 -5.80 18.33
C ILE A 253 20.75 -5.03 17.04
N PRO A 254 19.56 -5.21 16.45
CA PRO A 254 19.20 -4.55 15.20
C PRO A 254 19.27 -3.02 15.31
N LEU A 255 19.75 -2.35 14.26
CA LEU A 255 19.79 -0.88 14.19
C LEU A 255 18.40 -0.24 14.34
N SER A 256 17.35 -0.89 13.84
CA SER A 256 15.96 -0.47 14.01
C SER A 256 15.47 -0.51 15.46
N LYS A 257 16.14 -1.27 16.32
CA LYS A 257 15.94 -1.34 17.77
C LYS A 257 17.03 -0.57 18.53
N SER A 258 17.59 0.46 17.90
CA SER A 258 18.64 1.33 18.45
C SER A 258 19.98 0.62 18.77
N GLY A 259 20.27 -0.49 18.09
CA GLY A 259 21.59 -1.12 18.15
C GLY A 259 22.70 -0.22 17.60
N ALA A 260 23.90 -0.32 18.16
CA ALA A 260 25.05 0.46 17.71
C ALA A 260 25.71 -0.15 16.46
N ASP A 261 26.14 0.68 15.52
CA ASP A 261 26.88 0.23 14.34
C ASP A 261 28.37 0.07 14.66
N THR A 262 28.71 -1.06 15.27
CA THR A 262 30.07 -1.37 15.77
C THR A 262 30.42 -2.83 15.51
N VAL A 263 31.73 -3.12 15.42
CA VAL A 263 32.25 -4.48 15.21
C VAL A 263 31.77 -5.47 16.28
N ASN A 264 31.66 -5.02 17.53
CA ASN A 264 31.18 -5.85 18.65
C ASN A 264 29.71 -6.24 18.53
N ASN A 265 28.89 -5.34 17.97
CA ASN A 265 27.47 -5.60 17.72
C ASN A 265 27.24 -6.26 16.36
N ALA A 266 28.27 -6.58 15.58
CA ALA A 266 28.14 -7.10 14.23
C ALA A 266 28.73 -8.53 14.11
N ILE A 267 28.09 -9.34 13.26
CA ILE A 267 28.43 -10.74 13.04
C ILE A 267 28.27 -11.10 11.55
N ALA A 268 29.22 -11.86 10.99
CA ALA A 268 29.17 -12.34 9.61
C ALA A 268 28.41 -13.68 9.53
N LEU A 269 27.33 -13.70 8.75
CA LEU A 269 26.45 -14.86 8.60
C LEU A 269 26.40 -15.32 7.14
N CYS A 270 26.25 -16.63 6.91
CA CYS A 270 25.83 -17.10 5.59
C CYS A 270 24.36 -16.69 5.34
N PRO A 271 23.89 -16.65 4.07
CA PRO A 271 22.53 -16.23 3.75
C PRO A 271 21.44 -17.01 4.50
N ASN A 272 21.65 -18.31 4.72
CA ASN A 272 20.71 -19.15 5.46
C ASN A 272 20.61 -18.73 6.93
N CYS A 273 21.75 -18.57 7.61
CA CYS A 273 21.80 -18.10 9.00
C CYS A 273 21.25 -16.67 9.12
N HIS A 274 21.56 -15.78 8.18
CA HIS A 274 21.07 -14.41 8.20
C HIS A 274 19.54 -14.36 8.06
N ARG A 275 18.96 -15.12 7.14
CA ARG A 275 17.49 -15.23 7.02
C ARG A 275 16.86 -15.87 8.25
N HIS A 276 17.50 -16.88 8.84
CA HIS A 276 17.01 -17.48 10.08
C HIS A 276 17.00 -16.48 11.24
N ALA A 277 18.00 -15.58 11.33
CA ALA A 277 18.02 -14.50 12.32
C ALA A 277 16.84 -13.53 12.18
N HIS A 278 16.38 -13.25 10.95
CA HIS A 278 15.24 -12.35 10.72
C HIS A 278 13.87 -13.02 10.87
N PHE A 279 13.72 -14.27 10.43
CA PHE A 279 12.40 -14.92 10.30
C PHE A 279 12.20 -16.11 11.23
N GLY A 280 13.27 -16.62 11.83
CA GLY A 280 13.29 -17.79 12.70
C GLY A 280 13.75 -17.49 14.12
N GLU A 281 13.53 -16.28 14.63
CA GLU A 281 14.00 -15.83 15.96
C GLU A 281 13.65 -16.83 17.11
N LYS A 282 12.56 -17.59 16.98
CA LYS A 282 12.17 -18.63 17.97
C LYS A 282 13.07 -19.86 17.97
N THR A 283 13.73 -20.14 16.85
CA THR A 283 14.53 -21.34 16.60
C THR A 283 15.99 -21.02 16.27
N PHE A 284 16.36 -19.74 16.30
CA PHE A 284 17.67 -19.25 15.94
C PHE A 284 18.15 -18.23 16.98
N ILE A 285 19.04 -18.69 17.84
CA ILE A 285 19.68 -17.84 18.85
C ILE A 285 21.08 -17.53 18.33
N ILE A 286 21.38 -16.25 18.14
CA ILE A 286 22.75 -15.80 17.97
C ILE A 286 23.33 -15.69 19.36
N ASP A 287 24.05 -16.73 19.78
CA ASP A 287 24.79 -16.67 21.04
C ASP A 287 25.81 -15.53 20.94
N GLY A 288 25.67 -14.59 21.87
CA GLY A 288 26.49 -13.40 22.00
C GLY A 288 27.75 -13.67 22.78
#